data_AF-A0A6G3TRD1-F1
#
_entry.id   AF-A0A6G3TRD1-F1
#
_cell.length_a   1.000
_cell.length_b   1.000
_cell.length_c   1.000
_cell.angle_alpha   90.00
_cell.angle_beta   90.00
_cell.angle_gamma   90.00
#
_symmetry.space_group_name_H-M   'P 1'
#
loop_
_entity.id
_entity.type
_entity.pdbx_description
1 polymer ?
#
loop_
_entity_poly.entity_id
_entity_poly.type
_entity_poly.pdbx_seq_one_letter_code
_entity_poly.pdbx_strand_id
1 'polypeptide(L)'
;TRYRPDRWDARAWLVTASGATVAALLFLAAARDPAALHPGVVPLEAPTLPLWPAAAVLIGLVPAFVTPAPEPAPAPAKEPS
;
A
#
# COMPACT_ATOMS: atom_id res chain seq x y z
N THR A 1 -36.39 -1.74 2.98
CA THR A 1 -34.94 -1.83 3.25
C THR A 1 -34.38 -0.44 3.44
N ARG A 2 -33.94 -0.06 4.66
CA ARG A 2 -33.29 1.24 4.87
C ARG A 2 -31.78 1.02 4.73
N TYR A 3 -31.20 1.50 3.63
CA TYR A 3 -29.75 1.57 3.51
C TYR A 3 -29.21 2.54 4.56
N ARG A 4 -28.22 2.12 5.34
CA ARG A 4 -27.41 3.03 6.16
C ARG A 4 -26.20 3.40 5.30
N PRO A 5 -26.08 4.65 4.84
CA PRO A 5 -24.88 5.06 4.12
C PRO A 5 -23.69 4.91 5.05
N ASP A 6 -22.79 4.01 4.68
CA ASP A 6 -21.51 3.88 5.36
C ASP A 6 -20.72 5.16 5.13
N ARG A 7 -20.41 5.83 6.24
CA ARG A 7 -19.62 7.05 6.20
C ARG A 7 -18.16 6.66 6.00
N TRP A 8 -17.46 7.46 5.21
CA TRP A 8 -16.02 7.31 5.03
C TRP A 8 -15.33 7.51 6.37
N ASP A 9 -14.93 6.42 7.00
CA ASP A 9 -14.35 6.44 8.34
C ASP A 9 -12.92 6.98 8.30
N ALA A 10 -12.40 7.42 9.44
CA ALA A 10 -11.02 7.87 9.60
C ALA A 10 -10.02 6.80 9.13
N ARG A 11 -10.34 5.52 9.29
CA ARG A 11 -9.53 4.40 8.78
C ARG A 11 -9.45 4.39 7.26
N ALA A 12 -10.57 4.59 6.58
CA ALA A 12 -10.60 4.66 5.12
C ALA A 12 -9.77 5.85 4.62
N TRP A 13 -9.81 6.98 5.31
CA TRP A 13 -8.93 8.11 5.05
C TRP A 13 -7.45 7.78 5.23
N LEU A 14 -7.08 7.08 6.30
CA LEU A 14 -5.70 6.72 6.61
C LEU A 14 -5.10 5.80 5.54
N VAL A 15 -5.87 4.80 5.10
CA VAL A 15 -5.46 3.89 4.02
C VAL A 15 -5.27 4.66 2.71
N THR A 16 -6.25 5.50 2.33
CA THR A 16 -6.15 6.28 1.09
C THR A 16 -5.01 7.29 1.13
N ALA A 17 -4.81 8.00 2.25
CA ALA A 17 -3.72 8.94 2.42
C ALA A 17 -2.35 8.27 2.39
N SER A 18 -2.21 7.08 2.97
CA SER A 18 -1.00 6.26 2.88
C SER A 18 -0.67 5.94 1.43
N GLY A 19 -1.62 5.37 0.68
CA GLY A 19 -1.42 5.04 -0.73
C GLY A 19 -1.09 6.27 -1.59
N ALA A 20 -1.78 7.39 -1.37
CA ALA A 20 -1.53 8.65 -2.08
C ALA A 20 -0.13 9.20 -1.78
N THR A 21 0.34 9.09 -0.54
CA THR A 21 1.69 9.51 -0.14
C THR A 21 2.75 8.67 -0.86
N VAL A 22 2.60 7.34 -0.90
CA VAL A 22 3.52 6.45 -1.63
C VAL A 22 3.54 6.80 -3.12
N ALA A 23 2.38 6.98 -3.74
CA ALA A 23 2.28 7.33 -5.16
C ALA A 23 2.98 8.67 -5.47
N ALA A 24 2.78 9.69 -4.63
CA ALA A 24 3.43 10.99 -4.79
C ALA A 24 4.95 10.90 -4.62
N LEU A 25 5.45 10.13 -3.65
CA LEU A 25 6.88 9.93 -3.42
C LEU A 25 7.55 9.16 -4.57
N LEU A 26 6.89 8.12 -5.10
CA LEU A 26 7.39 7.38 -6.26
C LEU A 26 7.38 8.24 -7.53
N PHE A 27 6.34 9.05 -7.74
CA PHE A 27 6.30 10.02 -8.83
C PHE A 27 7.45 11.03 -8.74
N LEU A 28 7.70 11.55 -7.53
CA LEU A 28 8.82 12.45 -7.29
C LEU A 28 10.17 11.76 -7.53
N ALA A 29 10.32 10.50 -7.10
CA ALA A 29 11.53 9.73 -7.37
C ALA A 29 11.77 9.55 -8.88
N ALA A 30 10.72 9.19 -9.62
CA ALA A 30 10.77 9.07 -11.08
C ALA A 30 11.11 10.40 -11.77
N ALA A 31 10.62 11.52 -11.25
CA ALA A 31 10.91 12.85 -11.80
C ALA A 31 12.34 13.33 -11.50
N ARG A 32 12.92 12.92 -10.36
CA ARG A 32 14.26 13.36 -9.91
C ARG A 32 15.37 12.47 -10.45
N ASP A 33 15.14 11.17 -10.50
CA ASP A 33 16.12 10.20 -10.99
C ASP A 33 15.39 9.06 -11.74
N PRO A 34 15.03 9.29 -13.01
CA PRO A 34 14.39 8.28 -13.84
C PRO A 34 15.28 7.05 -14.07
N ALA A 35 16.61 7.22 -13.99
CA ALA A 35 17.58 6.15 -14.21
C ALA A 35 17.63 5.18 -13.03
N ALA A 36 17.42 5.66 -11.80
CA ALA A 36 17.31 4.80 -10.62
C ALA A 36 16.11 3.83 -10.67
N LEU A 37 15.09 4.10 -11.49
CA LEU A 37 13.94 3.20 -11.71
C LEU A 37 14.07 2.37 -13.00
N HIS A 38 15.06 2.65 -13.84
CA HIS A 38 15.36 1.92 -15.07
C HIS A 38 16.79 1.40 -15.03
N PRO A 39 17.04 0.25 -14.37
CA PRO A 39 18.36 -0.34 -14.35
C PRO A 39 18.79 -0.70 -15.78
N GLY A 40 19.79 0.02 -16.30
CA GLY A 40 20.38 -0.25 -17.60
C GLY A 40 21.09 -1.60 -17.58
N VAL A 41 20.88 -2.42 -18.61
CA VAL A 41 21.53 -3.74 -18.77
C VAL A 41 22.91 -3.66 -19.42
N VAL A 42 23.39 -2.43 -19.73
CA VAL A 42 24.70 -2.16 -20.32
C VAL A 42 25.23 -0.82 -19.79
N PRO A 43 26.42 -0.77 -19.14
CA PRO A 43 27.22 -1.91 -18.68
C PRO A 43 26.56 -2.64 -17.50
N LEU A 44 26.95 -3.89 -17.24
CA LEU A 44 26.48 -4.69 -16.09
C LEU A 44 27.07 -4.15 -14.79
N GLU A 45 26.44 -3.11 -14.26
CA GLU A 45 26.64 -2.59 -12.91
C GLU A 45 25.57 -3.19 -11.99
N ALA A 46 25.92 -3.48 -10.73
CA ALA A 46 24.92 -3.91 -9.75
C ALA A 46 23.91 -2.77 -9.56
N PRO A 47 22.60 -2.99 -9.77
CA PRO A 47 21.61 -1.95 -9.59
C PRO A 47 21.68 -1.47 -8.14
N THR A 48 22.02 -0.20 -7.94
CA THR A 48 22.01 0.40 -6.62
C THR A 48 20.59 0.39 -6.10
N LEU A 49 20.33 -0.19 -4.93
CA LEU A 49 19.02 -0.13 -4.31
C LEU A 49 18.76 1.34 -3.90
N PRO A 50 17.85 2.06 -4.57
CA PRO A 50 17.64 3.45 -4.23
C PRO A 50 16.89 3.49 -2.89
N LEU A 51 17.61 3.92 -1.84
CA LEU A 51 17.13 3.89 -0.45
C LEU A 51 15.88 4.75 -0.24
N TRP A 52 15.77 5.84 -1.00
CA TRP A 52 14.64 6.76 -0.95
C TRP A 52 13.32 6.14 -1.47
N PRO A 53 13.25 5.56 -2.69
CA PRO A 53 12.11 4.77 -3.14
C PRO A 53 11.77 3.60 -2.21
N ALA A 54 12.78 2.90 -1.69
CA ALA A 54 12.56 1.81 -0.74
C ALA A 54 11.84 2.32 0.53
N ALA A 55 12.30 3.44 1.10
CA ALA A 55 11.64 4.08 2.23
C ALA A 55 10.20 4.53 1.90
N ALA A 56 9.96 5.05 0.69
CA ALA A 56 8.61 5.41 0.24
C ALA A 56 7.67 4.19 0.23
N VAL A 57 8.14 3.04 -0.26
CA VAL A 57 7.35 1.79 -0.23
C VAL A 57 7.06 1.32 1.19
N LEU A 58 8.01 1.46 2.12
CA LEU A 58 7.82 1.11 3.53
C LEU A 58 6.73 1.95 4.20
N ILE A 59 6.56 3.22 3.82
CA ILE A 59 5.44 4.06 4.30
C ILE A 59 4.09 3.46 3.87
N GLY A 60 4.03 2.80 2.72
CA GLY A 60 2.85 2.07 2.26
C GLY A 60 2.40 0.93 3.18
N LEU A 61 3.28 0.47 4.09
CA LEU A 61 2.96 -0.57 5.06
C LEU A 61 2.30 -0.02 6.33
N VAL A 62 2.20 1.29 6.52
CA VAL A 62 1.54 1.90 7.69
C VAL A 62 0.13 1.33 7.96
N PRO A 63 -0.75 1.14 6.95
CA PRO A 63 -2.06 0.54 7.15
C PRO A 63 -2.01 -0.83 7.81
N ALA A 64 -1.03 -1.67 7.49
CA ALA A 64 -0.92 -3.03 8.03
C ALA A 64 -0.76 -3.06 9.55
N PHE A 65 -0.27 -1.97 10.17
CA PHE A 65 -0.12 -1.84 11.62
C PHE A 65 -1.32 -1.18 12.31
N VAL A 66 -2.16 -0.44 11.58
CA VAL A 66 -3.28 0.33 12.16
C VAL A 66 -4.65 -0.26 11.85
N THR A 67 -4.76 -1.14 10.85
CA THR A 67 -6.01 -1.83 10.52
C THR A 67 -6.29 -2.98 11.48
N PRO A 68 -7.52 -3.13 11.98
CA PRO A 68 -7.89 -4.23 12.85
C PRO A 68 -7.88 -5.56 12.07
N ALA A 69 -7.64 -6.67 12.77
CA ALA A 69 -7.67 -7.98 12.17
C ALA A 69 -9.07 -8.27 11.56
N PRO A 70 -9.14 -8.97 10.41
CA PRO A 70 -10.42 -9.40 9.86
C PRO A 70 -11.20 -10.22 10.89
N GLU A 71 -12.50 -9.98 11.01
CA GLU A 71 -13.35 -10.84 11.83
C GLU A 71 -13.34 -12.27 11.26
N PRO A 72 -13.24 -13.31 12.12
CA PRO A 72 -13.30 -14.70 11.67
C PRO A 72 -14.58 -14.95 10.88
N ALA A 73 -14.47 -15.60 9.72
CA ALA A 73 -15.62 -16.00 8.94
C ALA A 73 -16.56 -16.86 9.81
N PRO A 74 -17.89 -16.65 9.76
CA PRO A 74 -18.83 -17.44 10.52
C PRO A 74 -18.68 -18.93 10.15
N ALA A 75 -18.58 -19.79 11.16
CA ALA A 75 -18.44 -21.22 10.97
C ALA A 75 -19.62 -21.75 10.11
N PRO A 76 -19.36 -22.70 9.19
CA PRO A 76 -20.43 -23.29 8.40
C PRO A 76 -21.50 -23.86 9.33
N ALA A 77 -22.75 -23.44 9.12
CA ALA A 77 -23.88 -23.93 9.90
C ALA A 77 -23.91 -25.46 9.80
N LYS A 78 -23.84 -26.15 10.96
CA LYS A 78 -24.02 -27.60 11.00
C LYS A 78 -25.41 -27.91 10.42
N GLU A 79 -25.43 -28.60 9.29
CA GLU A 79 -26.65 -29.19 8.75
C GLU A 79 -27.20 -30.19 9.79
N PRO A 80 -28.47 -30.05 10.22
CA PRO A 80 -29.09 -31.01 11.11
C PRO A 80 -29.27 -32.34 10.37
N SER A 81 -28.68 -33.40 10.94
CA SER A 81 -28.84 -34.79 10.49
C SER A 81 -30.16 -35.39 10.95
#